data_AF-A0A2N2A916-F1
#
_entry.id   AF-A0A2N2A916-F1
#
_cell.length_a   1.000
_cell.length_b   1.000
_cell.length_c   1.000
_cell.angle_alpha   90.00
_cell.angle_beta   90.00
_cell.angle_gamma   90.00
#
_symmetry.space_group_name_H-M   'P 1'
#
loop_
_entity.id
_entity.type
_entity.pdbx_description
1 polymer ?
#
loop_
_entity_poly.entity_id
_entity_poly.type
_entity_poly.pdbx_seq_one_letter_code
_entity_poly.pdbx_strand_id
1 'polypeptide(L)'
;MYVNRTYRDTLGNKDLKNFRVTVRETDLQISIDHNSYSPAVEKKVEDLILPLRYDLERYIDLDPDFKTTLKPHALALGAPLIALTMAQAANTAGVGPMAAVAGAFAEYVGRSLLKICKEVIVENGGDIFIASTEKRLVAVFAGESLFSNRLAIEIPPDRTPLGVCTSSGTVGPSLSLGKADAAVIISHSTALADAAASAAGNVVQSAGDVKKGIEAARNIPGVLGALVIKEDQLAVWGDFKIIPITPGK
;
A
#
# COMPACT_ATOMS: atom_id res chain seq x y z
N MET A 1 -14.32 10.66 8.32
CA MET A 1 -15.05 9.53 8.94
C MET A 1 -14.04 8.49 9.37
N TYR A 2 -14.08 8.06 10.64
CA TYR A 2 -13.20 7.02 11.17
C TYR A 2 -13.71 5.66 10.70
N VAL A 3 -12.96 4.97 9.83
CA VAL A 3 -13.29 3.59 9.43
C VAL A 3 -12.81 2.66 10.54
N ASN A 4 -13.72 1.88 11.11
CA ASN A 4 -13.40 0.90 12.14
C ASN A 4 -12.47 -0.18 11.52
N ARG A 5 -11.23 -0.29 12.00
CA ARG A 5 -10.16 -1.17 11.44
C ARG A 5 -10.19 -2.58 12.04
N THR A 6 -11.37 -3.11 12.34
CA THR A 6 -11.58 -4.43 12.96
C THR A 6 -11.05 -5.62 12.14
N TYR A 7 -10.70 -5.42 10.86
CA TYR A 7 -10.01 -6.44 10.05
C TYR A 7 -8.60 -6.78 10.57
N ARG A 8 -7.97 -5.90 11.35
CA ARG A 8 -6.63 -6.14 11.91
C ARG A 8 -6.63 -7.23 12.98
N ASP A 9 -7.75 -7.44 13.66
CA ASP A 9 -7.89 -8.46 14.70
C ASP A 9 -8.13 -9.88 14.13
N THR A 10 -8.47 -9.99 12.83
CA THR A 10 -8.79 -11.26 12.17
C THR A 10 -7.69 -11.79 11.24
N LEU A 11 -6.59 -11.05 11.05
CA LEU A 11 -5.50 -11.43 10.15
C LEU A 11 -4.49 -12.39 10.80
N GLY A 12 -4.82 -13.68 10.75
CA GLY A 12 -4.05 -14.79 10.15
C GLY A 12 -2.56 -15.06 10.44
N ASN A 13 -1.76 -14.14 10.98
CA ASN A 13 -0.30 -14.31 11.13
C ASN A 13 0.07 -14.72 12.56
N LYS A 14 -0.47 -15.86 13.05
CA LYS A 14 -0.19 -16.36 14.41
C LYS A 14 1.30 -16.71 14.61
N ASP A 15 1.98 -17.00 13.51
CA ASP A 15 3.40 -17.29 13.43
C ASP A 15 4.28 -16.03 13.50
N LEU A 16 3.70 -14.81 13.42
CA LEU A 16 4.40 -13.55 13.58
C LEU A 16 3.98 -12.80 14.84
N LYS A 17 4.89 -11.97 15.34
CA LYS A 17 4.62 -11.01 16.41
C LYS A 17 4.07 -9.72 15.81
N ASN A 18 2.85 -9.38 16.21
CA ASN A 18 2.14 -8.19 15.76
C ASN A 18 2.26 -7.06 16.80
N PHE A 19 2.49 -5.84 16.35
CA PHE A 19 2.47 -4.62 17.15
C PHE A 19 2.10 -3.41 16.29
N ARG A 20 1.74 -2.30 16.93
CA ARG A 20 1.27 -1.08 16.27
C ARG A 20 2.15 0.09 16.66
N VAL A 21 2.52 0.90 15.67
CA VAL A 21 3.27 2.15 15.89
C VAL A 21 2.50 3.30 15.25
N THR A 22 2.19 4.32 16.03
CA THR A 22 1.44 5.49 15.57
C THR A 22 2.23 6.77 15.86
N VAL A 23 2.50 7.54 14.83
CA VAL A 23 3.16 8.84 14.90
C VAL A 23 2.32 9.84 14.09
N ARG A 24 1.58 10.70 14.80
CA ARG A 24 0.59 11.62 14.21
C ARG A 24 -0.42 10.85 13.34
N GLU A 25 -0.53 11.18 12.05
CA GLU A 25 -1.44 10.51 11.11
C GLU A 25 -0.90 9.18 10.56
N THR A 26 0.41 8.90 10.71
CA THR A 26 1.00 7.62 10.29
C THR A 26 0.66 6.56 11.34
N ASP A 27 -0.09 5.53 10.92
CA ASP A 27 -0.56 4.46 11.79
C ASP A 27 -0.27 3.09 11.17
N LEU A 28 0.85 2.51 11.60
CA LEU A 28 1.38 1.27 11.05
C LEU A 28 0.97 0.08 11.90
N GLN A 29 0.45 -0.94 11.24
CA GLN A 29 0.36 -2.29 11.78
C GLN A 29 1.56 -3.08 11.27
N ILE A 30 2.36 -3.64 12.18
CA ILE A 30 3.62 -4.31 11.86
C ILE A 30 3.59 -5.75 12.36
N SER A 31 4.03 -6.67 11.51
CA SER A 31 4.25 -8.08 11.85
C SER A 31 5.70 -8.45 11.56
N ILE A 32 6.40 -9.01 12.54
CA ILE A 32 7.78 -9.52 12.38
C ILE A 32 7.92 -10.91 12.99
N ASP A 33 8.99 -11.63 12.67
CA ASP A 33 9.26 -12.92 13.31
C ASP A 33 9.44 -12.76 14.84
N HIS A 34 8.85 -13.71 15.62
CA HIS A 34 8.82 -13.61 17.09
C HIS A 34 10.20 -13.44 17.72
N ASN A 35 11.22 -14.07 17.16
CA ASN A 35 12.58 -14.05 17.69
C ASN A 35 13.28 -12.69 17.51
N SER A 36 12.88 -11.92 16.50
CA SER A 36 13.42 -10.58 16.26
C SER A 36 12.72 -9.50 17.07
N TYR A 37 11.58 -9.79 17.69
CA TYR A 37 10.82 -8.81 18.44
C TYR A 37 11.46 -8.46 19.78
N SER A 38 11.54 -7.16 20.05
CA SER A 38 11.77 -6.58 21.38
C SER A 38 11.17 -5.18 21.44
N PRO A 39 10.94 -4.60 22.63
CA PRO A 39 10.50 -3.20 22.75
C PRO A 39 11.42 -2.19 22.05
N ALA A 40 12.71 -2.52 21.88
CA ALA A 40 13.66 -1.69 21.15
C ALA A 40 13.34 -1.61 19.65
N VAL A 41 12.67 -2.61 19.07
CA VAL A 41 12.23 -2.60 17.67
C VAL A 41 11.12 -1.59 17.46
N GLU A 42 10.14 -1.54 18.37
CA GLU A 42 9.06 -0.54 18.31
C GLU A 42 9.66 0.87 18.36
N LYS A 43 10.60 1.10 19.30
CA LYS A 43 11.29 2.37 19.42
C LYS A 43 12.08 2.75 18.16
N LYS A 44 12.76 1.78 17.55
CA LYS A 44 13.47 1.98 16.28
C LYS A 44 12.55 2.42 15.14
N VAL A 45 11.31 1.91 15.11
CA VAL A 45 10.30 2.31 14.12
C VAL A 45 9.87 3.76 14.36
N GLU A 46 9.57 4.14 15.61
CA GLU A 46 9.24 5.53 15.96
C GLU A 46 10.37 6.50 15.56
N ASP A 47 11.60 6.17 15.92
CA ASP A 47 12.79 6.99 15.67
C ASP A 47 13.14 7.07 14.18
N LEU A 48 12.59 6.18 13.35
CA LEU A 48 12.68 6.24 11.89
C LEU A 48 11.58 7.11 11.28
N ILE A 49 10.33 6.97 11.75
CA ILE A 49 9.19 7.69 11.19
C ILE A 49 9.27 9.18 11.48
N LEU A 50 9.68 9.56 12.71
CA LEU A 50 9.77 10.96 13.13
C LEU A 50 10.60 11.84 12.18
N PRO A 51 11.87 11.53 11.88
CA PRO A 51 12.66 12.34 10.95
C PRO A 51 12.13 12.29 9.52
N LEU A 52 11.66 11.13 9.03
CA LEU A 52 11.07 11.03 7.69
C LEU A 52 9.85 11.95 7.51
N ARG A 53 8.99 11.99 8.53
CA ARG A 53 7.84 12.89 8.56
C ARG A 53 8.27 14.34 8.63
N TYR A 54 9.20 14.67 9.52
CA TYR A 54 9.70 16.04 9.65
C TYR A 54 10.28 16.57 8.33
N ASP A 55 11.11 15.77 7.66
CA ASP A 55 11.69 16.13 6.38
C ASP A 55 10.63 16.33 5.29
N LEU A 56 9.64 15.44 5.22
CA LEU A 56 8.53 15.55 4.27
C LEU A 56 7.65 16.77 4.53
N GLU A 57 7.26 17.00 5.79
CA GLU A 57 6.43 18.15 6.20
C GLU A 57 7.16 19.46 5.88
N ARG A 58 8.45 19.56 6.21
CA ARG A 58 9.27 20.73 5.88
C ARG A 58 9.40 20.92 4.36
N TYR A 59 9.54 19.85 3.59
CA TYR A 59 9.59 19.95 2.14
C TYR A 59 8.25 20.45 1.57
N ILE A 60 7.12 19.95 2.09
CA ILE A 60 5.78 20.43 1.72
C ILE A 60 5.59 21.91 2.05
N ASP A 61 6.14 22.40 3.18
CA ASP A 61 6.06 23.83 3.52
C ASP A 61 6.85 24.71 2.52
N LEU A 62 7.94 24.17 1.97
CA LEU A 62 8.76 24.85 0.95
C LEU A 62 8.16 24.75 -0.46
N ASP A 63 7.45 23.67 -0.74
CA ASP A 63 6.81 23.36 -2.02
C ASP A 63 5.35 22.87 -1.79
N PRO A 64 4.41 23.80 -1.49
CA PRO A 64 3.03 23.43 -1.14
C PRO A 64 2.28 22.70 -2.26
N ASP A 65 2.68 22.90 -3.52
CA ASP A 65 2.11 22.24 -4.69
C ASP A 65 2.36 20.73 -4.65
N PHE A 66 3.47 20.28 -4.05
CA PHE A 66 3.77 18.86 -3.85
C PHE A 66 2.63 18.13 -3.13
N LYS A 67 1.96 18.79 -2.18
CA LYS A 67 0.88 18.20 -1.38
C LYS A 67 -0.45 18.15 -2.14
N THR A 68 -0.70 19.13 -3.01
CA THR A 68 -2.04 19.37 -3.57
C THR A 68 -2.17 18.93 -5.03
N THR A 69 -1.07 18.84 -5.76
CA THR A 69 -1.08 18.39 -7.15
C THR A 69 -1.59 16.97 -7.28
N LEU A 70 -2.45 16.74 -8.27
CA LEU A 70 -2.94 15.42 -8.65
C LEU A 70 -2.22 14.88 -9.89
N LYS A 71 -1.16 15.56 -10.34
CA LYS A 71 -0.38 15.28 -11.54
C LYS A 71 1.10 15.13 -11.19
N PRO A 72 1.90 14.51 -12.08
CA PRO A 72 3.34 14.42 -11.91
C PRO A 72 3.96 15.77 -11.52
N HIS A 73 4.89 15.73 -10.58
CA HIS A 73 5.51 16.91 -9.98
C HIS A 73 7.04 16.80 -10.06
N ALA A 74 7.68 17.88 -10.49
CA ALA A 74 9.13 17.97 -10.51
C ALA A 74 9.64 18.45 -9.14
N LEU A 75 10.69 17.83 -8.64
CA LEU A 75 11.25 18.18 -7.34
C LEU A 75 12.26 19.32 -7.42
N ALA A 76 12.27 20.15 -6.37
CA ALA A 76 13.33 21.11 -6.15
C ALA A 76 14.66 20.43 -5.77
N LEU A 77 15.78 21.10 -6.05
CA LEU A 77 17.10 20.65 -5.61
C LEU A 77 17.13 20.54 -4.08
N GLY A 78 17.65 19.42 -3.57
CA GLY A 78 17.73 19.16 -2.13
C GLY A 78 16.46 18.57 -1.51
N ALA A 79 15.49 18.13 -2.33
CA ALA A 79 14.34 17.37 -1.83
C ALA A 79 14.80 16.14 -1.02
N PRO A 80 14.15 15.85 0.13
CA PRO A 80 14.51 14.70 0.95
C PRO A 80 14.21 13.39 0.22
N LEU A 81 14.91 12.31 0.59
CA LEU A 81 14.80 11.02 -0.08
C LEU A 81 13.37 10.46 -0.13
N ILE A 82 12.56 10.72 0.90
CA ILE A 82 11.16 10.31 0.94
C ILE A 82 10.33 11.03 -0.14
N ALA A 83 10.54 12.34 -0.32
CA ALA A 83 9.88 13.12 -1.38
C ALA A 83 10.35 12.67 -2.76
N LEU A 84 11.65 12.34 -2.92
CA LEU A 84 12.19 11.74 -4.14
C LEU A 84 11.51 10.42 -4.49
N THR A 85 11.41 9.51 -3.53
CA THR A 85 10.75 8.21 -3.70
C THR A 85 9.29 8.38 -4.11
N MET A 86 8.56 9.26 -3.42
CA MET A 86 7.15 9.55 -3.71
C MET A 86 6.97 10.16 -5.11
N ALA A 87 7.76 11.16 -5.47
CA ALA A 87 7.66 11.82 -6.77
C ALA A 87 8.02 10.86 -7.92
N GLN A 88 9.06 10.03 -7.77
CA GLN A 88 9.41 9.05 -8.80
C GLN A 88 8.30 8.03 -9.04
N ALA A 89 7.74 7.47 -7.97
CA ALA A 89 6.62 6.55 -8.03
C ALA A 89 5.38 7.20 -8.69
N ALA A 90 4.99 8.37 -8.20
CA ALA A 90 3.84 9.10 -8.70
C ALA A 90 3.98 9.56 -10.16
N ASN A 91 5.16 10.05 -10.54
CA ASN A 91 5.45 10.47 -11.91
C ASN A 91 5.38 9.28 -12.87
N THR A 92 5.87 8.11 -12.45
CA THR A 92 5.78 6.86 -13.23
C THR A 92 4.32 6.42 -13.43
N ALA A 93 3.49 6.60 -12.40
CA ALA A 93 2.06 6.26 -12.44
C ALA A 93 1.16 7.38 -13.03
N GLY A 94 1.72 8.56 -13.34
CA GLY A 94 0.95 9.68 -13.88
C GLY A 94 0.06 10.41 -12.88
N VAL A 95 0.35 10.33 -11.58
CA VAL A 95 -0.43 10.93 -10.48
C VAL A 95 0.40 11.91 -9.64
N GLY A 96 -0.23 12.55 -8.66
CA GLY A 96 0.45 13.44 -7.71
C GLY A 96 1.29 12.69 -6.65
N PRO A 97 2.37 13.27 -6.11
CA PRO A 97 3.28 12.60 -5.17
C PRO A 97 2.61 12.05 -3.90
N MET A 98 1.56 12.73 -3.42
CA MET A 98 0.83 12.29 -2.22
C MET A 98 0.09 10.95 -2.41
N ALA A 99 -0.12 10.50 -3.65
CA ALA A 99 -0.67 9.19 -3.95
C ALA A 99 0.32 8.03 -3.68
N ALA A 100 1.57 8.32 -3.31
CA ALA A 100 2.58 7.32 -2.97
C ALA A 100 2.96 7.32 -1.47
N VAL A 101 2.34 8.19 -0.66
CA VAL A 101 2.82 8.49 0.69
C VAL A 101 2.74 7.27 1.59
N ALA A 102 1.62 6.54 1.58
CA ALA A 102 1.40 5.47 2.54
C ALA A 102 2.32 4.27 2.23
N GLY A 103 2.39 3.91 0.94
CA GLY A 103 3.30 2.89 0.44
C GLY A 103 4.78 3.24 0.67
N ALA A 104 5.16 4.51 0.50
CA ALA A 104 6.54 4.94 0.78
C ALA A 104 6.90 4.76 2.25
N PHE A 105 6.06 5.20 3.20
CA PHE A 105 6.32 4.99 4.62
C PHE A 105 6.40 3.49 4.99
N ALA A 106 5.49 2.67 4.45
CA ALA A 106 5.52 1.23 4.66
C ALA A 106 6.83 0.60 4.14
N GLU A 107 7.29 1.01 2.95
CA GLU A 107 8.53 0.53 2.35
C GLU A 107 9.76 0.94 3.16
N TYR A 108 9.87 2.20 3.59
CA TYR A 108 11.00 2.69 4.38
C TYR A 108 11.12 1.95 5.71
N VAL A 109 10.00 1.74 6.41
CA VAL A 109 9.96 0.97 7.66
C VAL A 109 10.30 -0.49 7.39
N GLY A 110 9.67 -1.10 6.39
CA GLY A 110 9.88 -2.49 6.02
C GLY A 110 11.34 -2.81 5.70
N ARG A 111 11.96 -2.01 4.83
CA ARG A 111 13.38 -2.13 4.46
C ARG A 111 14.32 -1.87 5.64
N SER A 112 13.96 -0.99 6.57
CA SER A 112 14.78 -0.74 7.77
C SER A 112 14.74 -1.93 8.73
N LEU A 113 13.57 -2.53 8.93
CA LEU A 113 13.38 -3.69 9.80
C LEU A 113 14.02 -4.95 9.22
N LEU A 114 14.05 -5.13 7.90
CA LEU A 114 14.74 -6.27 7.27
C LEU A 114 16.25 -6.34 7.55
N LYS A 115 16.85 -5.29 8.09
CA LYS A 115 18.25 -5.32 8.56
C LYS A 115 18.43 -6.11 9.85
N ILE A 116 17.34 -6.35 10.58
CA ILE A 116 17.34 -6.97 11.91
C ILE A 116 16.27 -8.07 12.09
N CYS A 117 15.32 -8.19 11.17
CA CYS A 117 14.24 -9.17 11.15
C CYS A 117 14.35 -10.05 9.91
N LYS A 118 13.90 -11.31 10.02
CA LYS A 118 13.85 -12.26 8.89
C LYS A 118 12.57 -12.10 8.07
N GLU A 119 11.47 -11.84 8.75
CA GLU A 119 10.16 -11.61 8.15
C GLU A 119 9.62 -10.27 8.62
N VAL A 120 9.07 -9.49 7.68
CA VAL A 120 8.55 -8.15 7.94
C VAL A 120 7.33 -7.90 7.05
N ILE A 121 6.21 -7.58 7.70
CA ILE A 121 5.01 -7.05 7.05
C ILE A 121 4.72 -5.70 7.69
N VAL A 122 4.56 -4.67 6.87
CA VAL A 122 4.19 -3.31 7.31
C VAL A 122 2.96 -2.89 6.55
N GLU A 123 1.85 -2.72 7.25
CA GLU A 123 0.59 -2.21 6.72
C GLU A 123 0.41 -0.75 7.17
N ASN A 124 0.21 0.14 6.20
CA ASN A 124 -0.15 1.54 6.40
C ASN A 124 -1.50 1.82 5.74
N GLY A 125 -2.59 1.36 6.36
CA GLY A 125 -3.92 1.44 5.76
C GLY A 125 -4.11 0.38 4.68
N GLY A 126 -4.32 0.78 3.43
CA GLY A 126 -4.49 -0.14 2.29
C GLY A 126 -3.16 -0.62 1.67
N ASP A 127 -2.03 -0.12 2.18
CA ASP A 127 -0.72 -0.22 1.56
C ASP A 127 0.21 -1.10 2.39
N ILE A 128 0.66 -2.20 1.79
CA ILE A 128 1.37 -3.25 2.50
C ILE A 128 2.74 -3.45 1.86
N PHE A 129 3.80 -3.29 2.65
CA PHE A 129 5.11 -3.86 2.35
C PHE A 129 5.18 -5.27 2.94
N ILE A 130 5.66 -6.24 2.17
CA ILE A 130 5.78 -7.64 2.61
C ILE A 130 7.12 -8.24 2.18
N ALA A 131 7.80 -8.83 3.15
CA ALA A 131 9.02 -9.61 3.00
C ALA A 131 8.92 -10.82 3.92
N SER A 132 8.89 -12.02 3.34
CA SER A 132 8.46 -13.22 4.05
C SER A 132 9.23 -14.43 3.57
N THR A 133 9.59 -15.32 4.50
CA THR A 133 10.18 -16.62 4.17
C THR A 133 9.11 -17.69 3.97
N GLU A 134 7.89 -17.43 4.45
CA GLU A 134 6.73 -18.29 4.28
C GLU A 134 5.74 -17.72 3.26
N LYS A 135 4.89 -18.59 2.71
CA LYS A 135 3.82 -18.17 1.79
C LYS A 135 2.77 -17.36 2.56
N ARG A 136 2.40 -16.18 2.04
CA ARG A 136 1.43 -15.28 2.68
C ARG A 136 0.19 -15.10 1.81
N LEU A 137 -0.94 -14.84 2.47
CA LEU A 137 -2.21 -14.53 1.82
C LEU A 137 -2.61 -13.11 2.18
N VAL A 138 -2.76 -12.24 1.19
CA VAL A 138 -3.25 -10.87 1.37
C VAL A 138 -4.72 -10.84 1.02
N ALA A 139 -5.58 -10.75 2.04
CA ALA A 139 -7.02 -10.66 1.86
C ALA A 139 -7.40 -9.33 1.18
N VAL A 140 -8.37 -9.38 0.27
CA VAL A 140 -8.84 -8.20 -0.46
C VAL A 140 -10.13 -7.68 0.18
N PHE A 141 -10.07 -6.44 0.67
CA PHE A 141 -11.25 -5.72 1.15
C PHE A 141 -11.75 -4.78 0.04
N ALA A 142 -13.02 -4.92 -0.34
CA ALA A 142 -13.63 -4.19 -1.45
C ALA A 142 -14.97 -3.55 -1.03
N GLY A 143 -15.04 -3.03 0.21
CA GLY A 143 -16.25 -2.39 0.74
C GLY A 143 -17.47 -3.31 0.71
N GLU A 144 -18.57 -2.82 0.14
CA GLU A 144 -19.86 -3.52 0.00
C GLU A 144 -19.91 -4.50 -1.20
N SER A 145 -18.83 -4.60 -1.99
CA SER A 145 -18.77 -5.55 -3.11
C SER A 145 -18.94 -6.99 -2.60
N LEU A 146 -19.59 -7.82 -3.40
CA LEU A 146 -19.76 -9.26 -3.13
C LEU A 146 -18.42 -10.01 -2.98
N PHE A 147 -17.32 -9.44 -3.48
CA PHE A 147 -15.97 -10.02 -3.39
C PHE A 147 -15.22 -9.63 -2.11
N SER A 148 -15.74 -8.68 -1.33
CA SER A 148 -15.09 -8.18 -0.13
C SER A 148 -14.87 -9.30 0.90
N ASN A 149 -13.61 -9.46 1.36
CA ASN A 149 -13.17 -10.53 2.27
C ASN A 149 -13.44 -11.96 1.75
N ARG A 150 -13.60 -12.14 0.44
CA ARG A 150 -13.79 -13.46 -0.20
C ARG A 150 -12.65 -13.87 -1.13
N LEU A 151 -11.73 -12.96 -1.40
CA LEU A 151 -10.57 -13.18 -2.26
C LEU A 151 -9.29 -12.88 -1.48
N ALA A 152 -8.24 -13.65 -1.75
CA ALA A 152 -6.89 -13.33 -1.32
C ALA A 152 -5.90 -13.48 -2.46
N ILE A 153 -4.85 -12.67 -2.42
CA ILE A 153 -3.70 -12.76 -3.29
C ILE A 153 -2.65 -13.63 -2.59
N GLU A 154 -2.23 -14.71 -3.24
CA GLU A 154 -1.17 -15.59 -2.74
C GLU A 154 0.20 -14.98 -3.09
N ILE A 155 0.98 -14.70 -2.04
CA ILE A 155 2.32 -14.13 -2.13
C ILE A 155 3.34 -15.22 -1.77
N PRO A 156 4.09 -15.74 -2.76
CA PRO A 156 5.12 -16.73 -2.50
C PRO A 156 6.41 -16.04 -1.98
N PRO A 157 7.20 -16.73 -1.12
CA PRO A 157 8.38 -16.14 -0.47
C PRO A 157 9.41 -15.56 -1.44
N ASP A 158 9.66 -16.27 -2.54
CA ASP A 158 10.68 -16.00 -3.55
C ASP A 158 10.39 -14.76 -4.40
N ARG A 159 9.17 -14.22 -4.32
CA ARG A 159 8.79 -12.96 -4.98
C ARG A 159 8.96 -11.74 -4.07
N THR A 160 9.21 -11.95 -2.78
CA THR A 160 9.36 -10.85 -1.81
C THR A 160 10.82 -10.36 -1.73
N PRO A 161 11.08 -9.09 -1.37
CA PRO A 161 10.13 -8.07 -0.93
C PRO A 161 9.25 -7.52 -2.07
N LEU A 162 8.00 -7.20 -1.72
CA LEU A 162 7.06 -6.53 -2.63
C LEU A 162 6.08 -5.64 -1.86
N GLY A 163 5.42 -4.76 -2.60
CA GLY A 163 4.28 -3.97 -2.18
C GLY A 163 2.98 -4.53 -2.73
N VAL A 164 1.95 -4.62 -1.88
CA VAL A 164 0.55 -4.85 -2.27
C VAL A 164 -0.26 -3.67 -1.75
N CYS A 165 -0.71 -2.82 -2.66
CA CYS A 165 -1.36 -1.54 -2.32
C CYS A 165 -2.75 -1.47 -2.89
N THR A 166 -3.68 -0.86 -2.15
CA THR A 166 -5.09 -0.82 -2.51
C THR A 166 -5.62 0.60 -2.47
N SER A 167 -6.12 1.08 -3.61
CA SER A 167 -6.94 2.28 -3.67
C SER A 167 -8.42 1.89 -3.68
N SER A 168 -9.25 2.68 -2.99
CA SER A 168 -10.69 2.53 -2.99
C SER A 168 -11.35 3.91 -3.03
N GLY A 169 -12.36 4.06 -3.88
CA GLY A 169 -13.22 5.25 -3.89
C GLY A 169 -14.47 5.10 -3.03
N THR A 170 -14.73 3.91 -2.49
CA THR A 170 -15.89 3.62 -1.64
C THR A 170 -15.51 3.36 -0.18
N VAL A 171 -14.23 3.17 0.12
CA VAL A 171 -13.70 2.89 1.45
C VAL A 171 -12.51 3.80 1.76
N GLY A 172 -12.51 4.37 2.97
CA GLY A 172 -11.37 5.10 3.51
C GLY A 172 -11.46 6.63 3.34
N PRO A 173 -10.58 7.39 4.00
CA PRO A 173 -10.58 8.85 3.95
C PRO A 173 -9.79 9.43 2.76
N SER A 174 -9.06 8.58 2.01
CA SER A 174 -8.19 9.02 0.92
C SER A 174 -9.00 9.55 -0.26
N LEU A 175 -8.54 10.64 -0.87
CA LEU A 175 -9.17 11.21 -2.06
C LEU A 175 -9.00 10.26 -3.24
N SER A 176 -10.10 9.71 -3.74
CA SER A 176 -10.14 8.98 -5.01
C SER A 176 -10.98 9.78 -6.01
N LEU A 177 -10.48 9.93 -7.24
CA LEU A 177 -11.26 10.51 -8.34
C LEU A 177 -12.17 9.47 -9.00
N GLY A 178 -11.96 8.19 -8.65
CA GLY A 178 -12.72 7.06 -9.14
C GLY A 178 -13.73 6.54 -8.12
N LYS A 179 -14.41 5.47 -8.52
CA LYS A 179 -15.41 4.76 -7.72
C LYS A 179 -15.10 3.27 -7.60
N ALA A 180 -13.88 2.84 -7.92
CA ALA A 180 -13.45 1.46 -7.69
C ALA A 180 -13.70 1.06 -6.24
N ASP A 181 -14.19 -0.16 -6.03
CA ASP A 181 -14.35 -0.68 -4.68
C ASP A 181 -13.02 -1.17 -4.13
N ALA A 182 -12.19 -1.74 -5.00
CA ALA A 182 -10.77 -1.98 -4.76
C ALA A 182 -9.99 -1.95 -6.09
N ALA A 183 -8.88 -1.23 -6.12
CA ALA A 183 -7.84 -1.34 -7.14
C ALA A 183 -6.55 -1.77 -6.43
N VAL A 184 -6.25 -3.06 -6.47
CA VAL A 184 -5.09 -3.67 -5.81
C VAL A 184 -3.95 -3.81 -6.81
N ILE A 185 -2.78 -3.27 -6.48
CA ILE A 185 -1.59 -3.28 -7.33
C ILE A 185 -0.43 -3.95 -6.60
N ILE A 186 0.36 -4.71 -7.38
CA ILE A 186 1.55 -5.41 -6.88
C ILE A 186 2.79 -4.89 -7.61
N SER A 187 3.83 -4.51 -6.86
CA SER A 187 5.11 -4.06 -7.40
C SER A 187 6.25 -4.34 -6.43
N HIS A 188 7.51 -4.38 -6.89
CA HIS A 188 8.68 -4.43 -6.00
C HIS A 188 8.92 -3.13 -5.22
N SER A 189 8.32 -2.00 -5.66
CA SER A 189 8.25 -0.77 -4.88
C SER A 189 6.84 -0.58 -4.35
N THR A 190 6.70 -0.49 -3.03
CA THR A 190 5.41 -0.23 -2.39
C THR A 190 4.94 1.20 -2.66
N ALA A 191 5.86 2.16 -2.76
CA ALA A 191 5.52 3.52 -3.20
C ALA A 191 4.92 3.54 -4.61
N LEU A 192 5.49 2.76 -5.55
CA LEU A 192 4.94 2.64 -6.90
C LEU A 192 3.59 1.91 -6.90
N ALA A 193 3.45 0.84 -6.11
CA ALA A 193 2.19 0.12 -6.00
C ALA A 193 1.06 1.04 -5.51
N ASP A 194 1.30 1.88 -4.51
CA ASP A 194 0.34 2.87 -3.96
C ASP A 194 -0.08 3.90 -5.04
N ALA A 195 0.91 4.50 -5.70
CA ALA A 195 0.67 5.46 -6.77
C ALA A 195 -0.12 4.86 -7.95
N ALA A 196 0.26 3.65 -8.37
CA ALA A 196 -0.39 2.94 -9.45
C ALA A 196 -1.79 2.47 -9.05
N ALA A 197 -2.03 2.12 -7.78
CA ALA A 197 -3.36 1.78 -7.29
C ALA A 197 -4.29 2.98 -7.39
N SER A 198 -3.81 4.16 -7.02
CA SER A 198 -4.52 5.41 -7.21
C SER A 198 -4.81 5.70 -8.69
N ALA A 199 -3.83 5.54 -9.58
CA ALA A 199 -4.02 5.74 -11.02
C ALA A 199 -5.08 4.79 -11.62
N ALA A 200 -5.00 3.50 -11.28
CA ALA A 200 -5.93 2.47 -11.73
C ALA A 200 -7.33 2.67 -11.15
N GLY A 201 -7.45 3.07 -9.88
CA GLY A 201 -8.72 3.37 -9.23
C GLY A 201 -9.42 4.57 -9.86
N ASN A 202 -8.68 5.63 -10.17
CA ASN A 202 -9.21 6.89 -10.70
C ASN A 202 -9.97 6.74 -12.02
N VAL A 203 -9.59 5.79 -12.88
CA VAL A 203 -10.22 5.59 -14.20
C VAL A 203 -11.51 4.75 -14.12
N VAL A 204 -11.82 4.15 -12.97
CA VAL A 204 -12.99 3.29 -12.79
C VAL A 204 -14.17 4.12 -12.27
N GLN A 205 -15.23 4.26 -13.06
CA GLN A 205 -16.43 5.01 -12.67
C GLN A 205 -17.66 4.11 -12.51
N SER A 206 -17.67 2.97 -13.20
CA SER A 206 -18.75 1.98 -13.25
C SER A 206 -18.18 0.56 -13.32
N ALA A 207 -19.02 -0.45 -13.11
CA ALA A 207 -18.65 -1.85 -13.22
C ALA A 207 -18.03 -2.23 -14.58
N GLY A 208 -18.44 -1.55 -15.67
CA GLY A 208 -17.88 -1.75 -17.01
C GLY A 208 -16.44 -1.25 -17.17
N ASP A 209 -15.91 -0.47 -16.23
CA ASP A 209 -14.59 0.16 -16.32
C ASP A 209 -13.47 -0.69 -15.68
N VAL A 210 -13.76 -1.83 -15.06
CA VAL A 210 -12.74 -2.67 -14.39
C VAL A 210 -11.57 -3.03 -15.32
N LYS A 211 -11.85 -3.26 -16.61
CA LYS A 211 -10.80 -3.51 -17.62
C LYS A 211 -9.95 -2.26 -17.92
N LYS A 212 -10.55 -1.06 -17.87
CA LYS A 212 -9.78 0.19 -18.03
C LYS A 212 -8.81 0.39 -16.86
N GLY A 213 -9.23 0.06 -15.64
CA GLY A 213 -8.36 0.06 -14.46
C GLY A 213 -7.15 -0.89 -14.64
N ILE A 214 -7.40 -2.11 -15.15
CA ILE A 214 -6.33 -3.05 -15.47
C ILE A 214 -5.37 -2.52 -16.54
N GLU A 215 -5.90 -1.98 -17.63
CA GLU A 215 -5.06 -1.42 -18.70
C GLU A 215 -4.25 -0.20 -18.22
N ALA A 216 -4.82 0.65 -17.35
CA ALA A 216 -4.08 1.74 -16.73
C ALA A 216 -2.90 1.21 -15.90
N ALA A 217 -3.13 0.20 -15.04
CA ALA A 217 -2.09 -0.42 -14.23
C ALA A 217 -1.00 -1.10 -15.06
N ARG A 218 -1.41 -1.88 -16.07
CA ARG A 218 -0.53 -2.67 -16.94
C ARG A 218 0.48 -1.82 -17.71
N ASN A 219 0.10 -0.59 -18.05
CA ASN A 219 0.96 0.33 -18.80
C ASN A 219 1.97 1.08 -17.92
N ILE A 220 1.95 0.89 -16.60
CA ILE A 220 2.89 1.52 -15.66
C ILE A 220 4.11 0.61 -15.49
N PRO A 221 5.32 1.05 -15.91
CA PRO A 221 6.54 0.27 -15.73
C PRO A 221 6.79 -0.06 -14.26
N GLY A 222 7.09 -1.34 -13.96
CA GLY A 222 7.35 -1.82 -12.60
C GLY A 222 6.12 -2.39 -11.88
N VAL A 223 4.92 -2.30 -12.46
CA VAL A 223 3.75 -3.04 -11.98
C VAL A 223 3.83 -4.51 -12.43
N LEU A 224 3.65 -5.42 -11.49
CA LEU A 224 3.77 -6.87 -11.68
C LEU A 224 2.40 -7.57 -11.76
N GLY A 225 1.37 -6.96 -11.16
CA GLY A 225 0.02 -7.48 -11.17
C GLY A 225 -1.00 -6.46 -10.68
N ALA A 226 -2.25 -6.69 -11.06
CA ALA A 226 -3.38 -5.82 -10.75
C ALA A 226 -4.66 -6.63 -10.58
N LEU A 227 -5.49 -6.23 -9.61
CA LEU A 227 -6.86 -6.70 -9.42
C LEU A 227 -7.74 -5.46 -9.24
N VAL A 228 -8.77 -5.33 -10.07
CA VAL A 228 -9.72 -4.22 -10.00
C VAL A 228 -11.11 -4.78 -9.80
N ILE A 229 -11.81 -4.28 -8.79
CA ILE A 229 -13.15 -4.70 -8.38
C ILE A 229 -14.08 -3.48 -8.42
N LYS A 230 -15.24 -3.65 -9.04
CA LYS A 230 -16.36 -2.74 -8.93
C LYS A 230 -17.68 -3.51 -8.97
N GLU A 231 -18.47 -3.37 -7.92
CA GLU A 231 -19.75 -4.02 -7.71
C GLU A 231 -19.63 -5.55 -7.83
N ASP A 232 -20.20 -6.14 -8.87
CA ASP A 232 -20.16 -7.58 -9.18
C ASP A 232 -19.14 -7.94 -10.27
N GLN A 233 -18.37 -6.96 -10.75
CA GLN A 233 -17.32 -7.15 -11.74
C GLN A 233 -15.93 -7.15 -11.12
N LEU A 234 -15.09 -8.05 -11.62
CA LEU A 234 -13.67 -8.11 -11.27
C LEU A 234 -12.84 -8.34 -12.53
N ALA A 235 -11.66 -7.74 -12.58
CA ALA A 235 -10.67 -7.97 -13.62
C ALA A 235 -9.29 -8.15 -12.97
N VAL A 236 -8.47 -9.02 -13.57
CA VAL A 236 -7.17 -9.43 -13.03
C VAL A 236 -6.15 -9.43 -14.15
N TRP A 237 -4.93 -9.01 -13.83
CA TRP A 237 -3.78 -9.11 -14.72
C TRP A 237 -2.49 -9.36 -13.90
N GLY A 238 -1.52 -10.03 -14.52
CA GLY A 238 -0.22 -10.33 -13.92
C GLY A 238 -0.09 -11.79 -13.48
N ASP A 239 1.10 -12.11 -12.96
CA ASP A 239 1.50 -13.47 -12.59
C ASP A 239 1.38 -13.68 -11.07
N PHE A 240 0.17 -13.46 -10.55
CA PHE A 240 -0.17 -13.71 -9.14
C PHE A 240 -1.45 -14.53 -9.05
N LYS A 241 -1.42 -15.49 -8.14
CA LYS A 241 -2.56 -16.39 -7.92
C LYS A 241 -3.57 -15.73 -6.98
N ILE A 242 -4.80 -15.63 -7.44
CA ILE A 242 -5.94 -15.22 -6.62
C ILE A 242 -6.69 -16.48 -6.20
N ILE A 243 -6.96 -16.59 -4.91
CA ILE A 243 -7.68 -17.73 -4.35
C ILE A 243 -8.95 -17.27 -3.64
N PRO A 244 -10.03 -18.08 -3.68
CA PRO A 244 -11.18 -17.84 -2.83
C PRO A 244 -10.80 -18.11 -1.37
N ILE A 245 -11.29 -17.27 -0.48
CA ILE A 245 -11.19 -17.44 0.97
C ILE A 245 -12.59 -17.33 1.60
N THR A 246 -12.79 -18.01 2.72
CA THR A 246 -13.98 -17.81 3.53
C THR A 246 -13.78 -16.54 4.35
N PRO A 247 -14.75 -15.60 4.38
CA PRO A 247 -14.70 -14.47 5.29
C PRO A 247 -14.40 -14.95 6.71
N GLY A 248 -13.38 -14.39 7.34
CA GLY A 248 -13.10 -14.67 8.75
C GLY A 248 -14.34 -14.34 9.58
N LYS A 249 -14.75 -15.26 10.45
CA LYS A 249 -15.74 -14.96 11.50
C LYS A 249 -15.20 -13.92 12.45
#